data_AF-A0AAU5Q8E3-F1
#
_entry.id   AF-A0AAU5Q8E3-F1
#
_cell.length_a   1.000
_cell.length_b   1.000
_cell.length_c   1.000
_cell.angle_alpha   90.00
_cell.angle_beta   90.00
_cell.angle_gamma   90.00
#
_symmetry.space_group_name_H-M   'P 1'
#
loop_
_entity.id
_entity.type
_entity.pdbx_description
1 polymer ?
#
loop_
_entity_poly.entity_id
_entity_poly.type
_entity_poly.pdbx_seq_one_letter_code
_entity_poly.pdbx_strand_id
1 'polypeptide(L)'
;MNDPAPAPPRASTDPAGPGAGPSAALPAALPDPVTEQRPSVLQRVLGSRILRPVAVLVLLTATGFAVGGSLQAAGAEISAAARRPGGALLLLAAVLANTVGLALSMLSWRVLVVDGKTQLPMPAAARIFFIGMISKFVPGRIWGVLAHLHLGRDAGVPPERMLSGFGLGLVIGVATGAGAGILMAPVVLGAYAWLFAPLVLLAVAAFARPGWVNRLVAVVLRLARRPAVEPGSPQAVRRSILLALASWAVSGLHLWALVVLFGAPAWGSLALAVGGFSLATVAGSLAFVLPDGVGARELVLLAPLAVVMPLPAATAAVIASRLVCVFSEVAATAAALLWARLARPAPSALSRTTVPEGVR
;
A
#
# COMPACT_ATOMS: atom_id res chain seq x y z
N MET A 1 -69.29 51.77 -42.36
CA MET A 1 -68.92 53.07 -42.94
C MET A 1 -67.41 53.20 -42.78
N ASN A 2 -66.74 53.52 -43.89
CA ASN A 2 -65.29 53.67 -44.11
C ASN A 2 -64.50 52.43 -44.52
N ASP A 3 -64.45 52.26 -45.84
CA ASP A 3 -63.25 51.93 -46.63
C ASP A 3 -63.15 53.03 -47.72
N PRO A 4 -61.97 53.45 -48.22
CA PRO A 4 -61.39 52.74 -49.38
C PRO A 4 -59.84 52.82 -49.59
N ALA A 5 -59.26 51.72 -50.12
CA ALA A 5 -58.41 51.50 -51.33
C ALA A 5 -57.25 52.48 -51.74
N PRO A 6 -56.34 52.11 -52.68
CA PRO A 6 -55.66 50.84 -52.99
C PRO A 6 -54.11 50.99 -53.19
N ALA A 7 -53.38 49.88 -53.30
CA ALA A 7 -51.95 49.83 -53.68
C ALA A 7 -51.74 49.38 -55.14
N PRO A 8 -50.74 49.93 -55.85
CA PRO A 8 -49.81 49.08 -56.66
C PRO A 8 -48.39 49.71 -56.79
N PRO A 9 -47.42 49.16 -57.58
CA PRO A 9 -47.30 47.83 -58.21
C PRO A 9 -46.00 47.07 -57.83
N ARG A 10 -45.93 45.78 -58.19
CA ARG A 10 -44.68 45.00 -58.27
C ARG A 10 -44.13 44.97 -59.70
N ALA A 11 -42.81 45.12 -59.84
CA ALA A 11 -41.98 44.68 -60.96
C ALA A 11 -40.54 44.52 -60.43
N SER A 12 -39.63 43.68 -60.92
CA SER A 12 -39.61 42.38 -61.61
C SER A 12 -38.10 42.05 -61.74
N THR A 13 -37.72 40.77 -61.83
CA THR A 13 -36.46 40.23 -62.45
C THR A 13 -35.11 40.62 -61.79
N ASP A 14 -34.07 39.80 -61.65
CA ASP A 14 -33.77 38.37 -61.77
C ASP A 14 -32.29 38.19 -61.24
N PRO A 15 -31.67 37.00 -61.23
CA PRO A 15 -30.55 36.63 -60.35
C PRO A 15 -29.17 37.00 -60.90
N ALA A 16 -28.23 37.35 -60.00
CA ALA A 16 -26.80 37.38 -60.34
C ALA A 16 -25.89 37.32 -59.09
N GLY A 17 -25.06 36.28 -59.02
CA GLY A 17 -23.64 36.38 -58.64
C GLY A 17 -23.26 36.63 -57.16
N PRO A 18 -22.44 35.76 -56.54
CA PRO A 18 -21.92 36.00 -55.20
C PRO A 18 -20.77 37.03 -55.26
N GLY A 19 -21.07 38.28 -54.91
CA GLY A 19 -20.11 39.39 -54.83
C GLY A 19 -19.67 39.68 -53.40
N ALA A 20 -18.48 39.20 -53.06
CA ALA A 20 -17.57 39.62 -52.00
C ALA A 20 -18.01 40.75 -51.02
N GLY A 21 -18.42 40.35 -49.82
CA GLY A 21 -18.20 41.11 -48.59
C GLY A 21 -17.04 40.48 -47.81
N PRO A 22 -16.18 41.26 -47.12
CA PRO A 22 -15.01 40.71 -46.45
C PRO A 22 -15.45 39.74 -45.34
N SER A 23 -15.15 38.46 -45.57
CA SER A 23 -15.19 37.40 -44.57
C SER A 23 -14.39 37.87 -43.36
N ALA A 24 -15.07 38.07 -42.23
CA ALA A 24 -14.42 38.18 -40.95
C ALA A 24 -13.65 36.87 -40.73
N ALA A 25 -12.35 36.92 -41.02
CA ALA A 25 -11.44 35.82 -40.80
C ALA A 25 -11.50 35.46 -39.31
N LEU A 26 -12.10 34.30 -39.02
CA LEU A 26 -11.86 33.59 -37.78
C LEU A 26 -10.34 33.52 -37.59
N PRO A 27 -9.78 34.00 -36.45
CA PRO A 27 -8.35 33.90 -36.23
C PRO A 27 -7.97 32.42 -36.32
N ALA A 28 -7.03 32.13 -37.22
CA ALA A 28 -6.45 30.81 -37.40
C ALA A 28 -6.11 30.24 -36.02
N ALA A 29 -6.66 29.06 -35.71
CA ALA A 29 -6.33 28.32 -34.52
C ALA A 29 -4.80 28.22 -34.44
N LEU A 30 -4.22 28.86 -33.42
CA LEU A 30 -2.81 28.70 -33.09
C LEU A 30 -2.57 27.20 -32.93
N PRO A 31 -1.55 26.62 -33.58
CA PRO A 31 -1.22 25.22 -33.34
C PRO A 31 -0.95 25.06 -31.84
N ASP A 32 -1.62 24.10 -31.22
CA ASP A 32 -1.40 23.73 -29.82
C ASP A 32 0.12 23.65 -29.59
N PRO A 33 0.67 24.29 -28.55
CA PRO A 33 2.05 24.06 -28.21
C PRO A 33 2.16 22.58 -27.87
N VAL A 34 2.75 21.81 -28.79
CA VAL A 34 3.26 20.47 -28.53
C VAL A 34 4.23 20.66 -27.39
N THR A 35 3.70 20.50 -26.18
CA THR A 35 4.48 20.54 -24.98
C THR A 35 5.26 19.25 -25.06
N GLU A 36 6.46 19.30 -25.65
CA GLU A 36 7.47 18.29 -25.41
C GLU A 36 7.58 18.19 -23.89
N GLN A 37 6.87 17.22 -23.30
CA GLN A 37 6.98 16.89 -21.90
C GLN A 37 8.37 16.31 -21.70
N ARG A 38 9.37 17.20 -21.60
CA ARG A 38 10.72 16.83 -21.22
C ARG A 38 10.58 16.04 -19.93
N PRO A 39 11.13 14.81 -19.85
CA PRO A 39 10.98 14.01 -18.67
C PRO A 39 11.52 14.81 -17.48
N SER A 40 10.66 14.96 -16.47
CA SER A 40 11.00 15.69 -15.24
C SER A 40 12.32 15.15 -14.69
N VAL A 41 13.12 15.98 -14.01
CA VAL A 41 14.40 15.55 -13.41
C VAL A 41 14.21 14.27 -12.58
N LEU A 42 13.05 14.10 -11.96
CA LEU A 42 12.60 12.90 -11.26
C LEU A 42 12.50 11.64 -12.14
N GLN A 43 11.95 11.74 -13.36
CA GLN A 43 11.90 10.61 -14.32
C GLN A 43 13.30 10.18 -14.78
N ARG A 44 14.25 11.12 -14.90
CA ARG A 44 15.65 10.79 -15.20
C ARG A 44 16.36 10.14 -14.03
N VAL A 45 16.10 10.59 -12.81
CA VAL A 45 16.68 10.02 -11.58
C VAL A 45 16.12 8.61 -11.32
N LEU A 46 14.79 8.43 -11.34
CA LEU A 46 14.12 7.13 -11.17
C LEU A 46 14.38 6.15 -12.32
N GLY A 47 14.60 6.65 -13.53
CA GLY A 47 14.99 5.88 -14.72
C GLY A 47 16.48 5.55 -14.79
N SER A 48 17.32 6.13 -13.94
CA SER A 48 18.77 5.92 -14.00
C SER A 48 19.13 4.48 -13.64
N ARG A 49 20.01 3.87 -14.47
CA ARG A 49 20.53 2.52 -14.22
C ARG A 49 21.33 2.41 -12.91
N ILE A 50 21.69 3.55 -12.30
CA ILE A 50 22.52 3.68 -11.11
C ILE A 50 21.68 3.72 -9.83
N LEU A 51 20.44 4.26 -9.87
CA LEU A 51 19.59 4.28 -8.68
C LEU A 51 19.17 2.88 -8.22
N ARG A 52 18.97 1.95 -9.15
CA ARG A 52 18.58 0.57 -8.84
C ARG A 52 19.64 -0.18 -8.01
N PRO A 53 20.92 -0.26 -8.42
CA PRO A 53 21.95 -0.90 -7.61
C PRO A 53 22.21 -0.16 -6.31
N VAL A 54 22.10 1.18 -6.27
CA VAL A 54 22.24 1.95 -5.03
C VAL A 54 21.10 1.66 -4.05
N ALA A 55 19.84 1.61 -4.50
CA ALA A 55 18.71 1.25 -3.66
C ALA A 55 18.80 -0.21 -3.17
N VAL A 56 19.27 -1.13 -4.03
CA VAL A 56 19.54 -2.52 -3.64
C VAL A 56 20.67 -2.59 -2.62
N LEU A 57 21.76 -1.84 -2.79
CA LEU A 57 22.88 -1.79 -1.85
C LEU A 57 22.47 -1.19 -0.51
N VAL A 58 21.70 -0.10 -0.51
CA VAL A 58 21.16 0.52 0.72
C VAL A 58 20.23 -0.44 1.45
N LEU A 59 19.36 -1.16 0.72
CA LEU A 59 18.53 -2.21 1.30
C LEU A 59 19.40 -3.31 1.91
N LEU A 60 20.36 -3.85 1.16
CA LEU A 60 21.24 -4.93 1.60
C LEU A 60 22.11 -4.53 2.81
N THR A 61 22.55 -3.28 2.88
CA THR A 61 23.35 -2.75 4.00
C THR A 61 22.50 -2.45 5.22
N ALA A 62 21.32 -1.83 5.08
CA ALA A 62 20.38 -1.59 6.18
C ALA A 62 19.85 -2.92 6.75
N THR A 63 19.49 -3.86 5.87
CA THR A 63 19.15 -5.24 6.23
C THR A 63 20.34 -5.93 6.87
N GLY A 64 21.54 -5.85 6.28
CA GLY A 64 22.75 -6.48 6.81
C GLY A 64 23.17 -5.96 8.18
N PHE A 65 22.99 -4.67 8.46
CA PHE A 65 23.27 -4.08 9.77
C PHE A 65 22.24 -4.51 10.82
N ALA A 66 20.95 -4.45 10.49
CA ALA A 66 19.86 -4.89 11.37
C ALA A 66 19.91 -6.41 11.65
N VAL A 67 20.22 -7.20 10.63
CA VAL A 67 20.36 -8.66 10.71
C VAL A 67 21.68 -9.04 11.39
N GLY A 68 22.79 -8.36 11.08
CA GLY A 68 24.13 -8.67 11.57
C GLY A 68 24.29 -8.49 13.08
N GLY A 69 23.79 -7.35 13.62
CA GLY A 69 23.79 -7.15 15.08
C GLY A 69 22.89 -8.16 15.81
N SER A 70 21.79 -8.57 15.18
CA SER A 70 20.83 -9.52 15.75
C SER A 70 21.28 -10.98 15.68
N LEU A 71 22.01 -11.37 14.63
CA LEU A 71 22.56 -12.72 14.45
C LEU A 71 23.71 -13.02 15.41
N GLN A 72 24.52 -12.02 15.78
CA GLN A 72 25.53 -12.21 16.82
C GLN A 72 24.89 -12.47 18.20
N ALA A 73 23.75 -11.82 18.49
CA ALA A 73 23.07 -11.96 19.78
C ALA A 73 22.24 -13.24 19.91
N ALA A 74 21.52 -13.67 18.86
CA ALA A 74 20.56 -14.79 18.94
C ALA A 74 20.80 -15.91 17.92
N GLY A 75 21.82 -15.82 17.07
CA GLY A 75 22.05 -16.79 15.99
C GLY A 75 22.31 -18.21 16.49
N ALA A 76 23.01 -18.37 17.62
CA ALA A 76 23.24 -19.66 18.25
C ALA A 76 21.91 -20.30 18.68
N GLU A 77 21.04 -19.57 19.35
CA GLU A 77 19.73 -20.05 19.81
C GLU A 77 18.79 -20.40 18.66
N ILE A 78 18.71 -19.54 17.64
CA ILE A 78 17.91 -19.80 16.42
C ILE A 78 18.42 -21.06 15.72
N SER A 79 19.74 -21.20 15.56
CA SER A 79 20.33 -22.37 14.90
C SER A 79 20.10 -23.66 15.69
N ALA A 80 20.19 -23.60 17.03
CA ALA A 80 19.92 -24.72 17.90
C ALA A 80 18.43 -25.12 17.83
N ALA A 81 17.52 -24.15 17.84
CA ALA A 81 16.09 -24.40 17.71
C ALA A 81 15.73 -24.98 16.33
N ALA A 82 16.36 -24.51 15.25
CA ALA A 82 16.17 -25.02 13.90
C ALA A 82 16.55 -26.49 13.75
N ARG A 83 17.58 -26.95 14.50
CA ARG A 83 18.07 -28.34 14.49
C ARG A 83 17.21 -29.31 15.30
N ARG A 84 16.26 -28.82 16.10
CA ARG A 84 15.31 -29.69 16.82
C ARG A 84 14.33 -30.34 15.84
N PRO A 85 13.77 -31.52 16.15
CA PRO A 85 12.73 -32.14 15.35
C PRO A 85 11.58 -31.16 15.08
N GLY A 86 11.24 -30.92 13.80
CA GLY A 86 10.20 -29.98 13.39
C GLY A 86 10.61 -28.49 13.41
N GLY A 87 11.81 -28.14 13.89
CA GLY A 87 12.25 -26.75 14.00
C GLY A 87 12.34 -26.01 12.67
N ALA A 88 12.93 -26.66 11.66
CA ALA A 88 12.99 -26.13 10.29
C ALA A 88 11.59 -25.93 9.68
N LEU A 89 10.65 -26.83 9.96
CA LEU A 89 9.27 -26.72 9.47
C LEU A 89 8.55 -25.54 10.11
N LEU A 90 8.75 -25.30 11.41
CA LEU A 90 8.20 -24.13 12.11
C LEU A 90 8.77 -22.81 11.56
N LEU A 91 10.07 -22.76 11.26
CA LEU A 91 10.68 -21.59 10.63
C LEU A 91 10.12 -21.34 9.22
N LEU A 92 9.97 -22.39 8.42
CA LEU A 92 9.35 -22.28 7.10
C LEU A 92 7.89 -21.83 7.21
N ALA A 93 7.12 -22.42 8.12
CA ALA A 93 5.75 -22.03 8.41
C ALA A 93 5.66 -20.56 8.83
N ALA A 94 6.61 -20.06 9.62
CA ALA A 94 6.68 -18.66 10.00
C ALA A 94 6.87 -17.74 8.77
N VAL A 95 7.83 -18.05 7.90
CA VAL A 95 8.06 -17.28 6.67
C VAL A 95 6.83 -17.30 5.75
N LEU A 96 6.21 -18.47 5.57
CA LEU A 96 5.02 -18.60 4.74
C LEU A 96 3.83 -17.84 5.33
N ALA A 97 3.57 -17.99 6.64
CA ALA A 97 2.49 -17.29 7.34
C ALA A 97 2.65 -15.77 7.21
N ASN A 98 3.84 -15.24 7.49
CA ASN A 98 4.06 -13.80 7.35
C ASN A 98 3.95 -13.32 5.89
N THR A 99 4.41 -14.12 4.92
CA THR A 99 4.27 -13.80 3.48
C THR A 99 2.80 -13.75 3.05
N VAL A 100 1.97 -14.71 3.49
CA VAL A 100 0.53 -14.71 3.25
C VAL A 100 -0.14 -13.52 3.93
N GLY A 101 0.27 -13.21 5.16
CA GLY A 101 -0.15 -12.00 5.88
C GLY A 101 0.09 -10.73 5.08
N LEU A 102 1.31 -10.56 4.54
CA LEU A 102 1.64 -9.43 3.66
C LEU A 102 0.79 -9.38 2.40
N ALA A 103 0.48 -10.53 1.79
CA ALA A 103 -0.40 -10.59 0.63
C ALA A 103 -1.84 -10.16 0.99
N LEU A 104 -2.36 -10.58 2.15
CA LEU A 104 -3.67 -10.13 2.65
C LEU A 104 -3.68 -8.62 2.94
N SER A 105 -2.60 -8.07 3.47
CA SER A 105 -2.42 -6.63 3.65
C SER A 105 -2.46 -5.87 2.31
N MET A 106 -1.77 -6.41 1.29
CA MET A 106 -1.83 -5.86 -0.07
C MET A 106 -3.24 -5.89 -0.66
N LEU A 107 -3.98 -6.99 -0.46
CA LEU A 107 -5.38 -7.08 -0.88
C LEU A 107 -6.27 -6.09 -0.13
N SER A 108 -6.07 -5.93 1.19
CA SER A 108 -6.77 -4.95 2.01
C SER A 108 -6.62 -3.53 1.47
N TRP A 109 -5.40 -3.16 1.08
CA TRP A 109 -5.11 -1.88 0.43
C TRP A 109 -5.71 -1.79 -0.98
N ARG A 110 -5.55 -2.82 -1.82
CA ARG A 110 -6.02 -2.82 -3.21
C ARG A 110 -7.53 -2.58 -3.29
N VAL A 111 -8.31 -3.14 -2.37
CA VAL A 111 -9.78 -2.95 -2.31
C VAL A 111 -10.16 -1.49 -2.06
N LEU A 112 -9.30 -0.70 -1.40
CA LEU A 112 -9.54 0.73 -1.18
C LEU A 112 -9.18 1.60 -2.39
N VAL A 113 -8.30 1.10 -3.26
CA VAL A 113 -7.81 1.82 -4.44
C VAL A 113 -8.64 1.49 -5.69
N VAL A 114 -9.20 0.27 -5.77
CA VAL A 114 -10.06 -0.17 -6.87
C VAL A 114 -11.51 0.25 -6.61
N ASP A 115 -12.14 0.87 -7.60
CA ASP A 115 -13.57 1.17 -7.61
C ASP A 115 -14.18 0.79 -8.99
N GLY A 116 -15.45 1.15 -9.22
CA GLY A 116 -16.11 0.87 -10.50
C GLY A 116 -15.49 1.57 -11.71
N LYS A 117 -14.64 2.59 -11.52
CA LYS A 117 -14.04 3.41 -12.59
C LYS A 117 -12.55 3.14 -12.77
N THR A 118 -11.84 2.72 -11.73
CA THR A 118 -10.40 2.45 -11.73
C THR A 118 -10.15 0.97 -11.55
N GLN A 119 -9.65 0.33 -12.61
CA GLN A 119 -9.18 -1.05 -12.55
C GLN A 119 -7.68 -1.08 -12.26
N LEU A 120 -7.28 -1.85 -11.26
CA LEU A 120 -5.87 -2.10 -10.96
C LEU A 120 -5.61 -3.61 -11.03
N PRO A 121 -4.96 -4.12 -12.10
CA PRO A 121 -4.67 -5.54 -12.22
C PRO A 121 -3.76 -6.01 -11.08
N MET A 122 -3.95 -7.26 -10.64
CA MET A 122 -3.27 -7.79 -9.45
C MET A 122 -1.73 -7.71 -9.51
N PRO A 123 -1.07 -8.01 -10.66
CA PRO A 123 0.38 -7.88 -10.74
C PRO A 123 0.87 -6.44 -10.56
N ALA A 124 0.11 -5.45 -11.06
CA ALA A 124 0.43 -4.03 -10.87
C ALA A 124 0.23 -3.62 -9.40
N ALA A 125 -0.88 -4.03 -8.77
CA ALA A 125 -1.13 -3.80 -7.35
C ALA A 125 -0.02 -4.37 -6.46
N ALA A 126 0.37 -5.63 -6.70
CA ALA A 126 1.45 -6.29 -5.97
C ALA A 126 2.77 -5.52 -6.13
N ARG A 127 3.14 -5.14 -7.37
CA ARG A 127 4.33 -4.33 -7.63
C ARG A 127 4.30 -3.00 -6.88
N ILE A 128 3.19 -2.27 -6.92
CA ILE A 128 3.05 -0.98 -6.23
C ILE A 128 3.23 -1.16 -4.72
N PHE A 129 2.46 -2.06 -4.11
CA PHE A 129 2.46 -2.28 -2.66
C PHE A 129 3.82 -2.75 -2.12
N PHE A 130 4.43 -3.76 -2.76
CA PHE A 130 5.67 -4.36 -2.26
C PHE A 130 6.91 -3.50 -2.53
N ILE A 131 6.94 -2.70 -3.60
CA ILE A 131 7.97 -1.65 -3.74
C ILE A 131 7.85 -0.65 -2.58
N GLY A 132 6.62 -0.33 -2.17
CA GLY A 132 6.34 0.44 -0.96
C GLY A 132 6.98 -0.11 0.29
N MET A 133 6.83 -1.42 0.52
CA MET A 133 7.42 -2.11 1.68
C MET A 133 8.94 -1.96 1.73
N ILE A 134 9.62 -1.98 0.59
CA ILE A 134 11.07 -1.79 0.53
C ILE A 134 11.47 -0.32 0.69
N SER A 135 10.63 0.61 0.22
CA SER A 135 10.93 2.04 0.28
C SER A 135 11.06 2.59 1.72
N LYS A 136 10.52 1.88 2.72
CA LYS A 136 10.65 2.23 4.13
C LYS A 136 12.10 2.14 4.66
N PHE A 137 12.95 1.34 4.00
CA PHE A 137 14.36 1.17 4.34
C PHE A 137 15.27 2.25 3.73
N VAL A 138 14.74 3.08 2.83
CA VAL A 138 15.51 4.14 2.17
C VAL A 138 15.45 5.42 3.02
N PRO A 139 16.59 6.07 3.32
CA PRO A 139 16.60 7.32 4.06
C PRO A 139 15.86 8.43 3.30
N GLY A 140 14.88 9.05 3.96
CA GLY A 140 13.99 10.07 3.39
C GLY A 140 12.60 9.51 3.03
N ARG A 141 11.62 9.70 3.92
CA ARG A 141 10.22 9.19 3.76
C ARG A 141 9.51 9.67 2.48
N ILE A 142 10.00 10.75 1.88
CA ILE A 142 9.41 11.35 0.67
C ILE A 142 9.55 10.42 -0.54
N TRP A 143 10.64 9.66 -0.64
CA TRP A 143 10.92 8.80 -1.80
C TRP A 143 9.90 7.67 -1.97
N GLY A 144 9.48 7.04 -0.87
CA GLY A 144 8.47 5.97 -0.91
C GLY A 144 7.10 6.47 -1.35
N VAL A 145 6.69 7.64 -0.88
CA VAL A 145 5.43 8.28 -1.31
C VAL A 145 5.49 8.64 -2.79
N LEU A 146 6.59 9.25 -3.25
CA LEU A 146 6.76 9.61 -4.66
C LEU A 146 6.78 8.39 -5.58
N ALA A 147 7.47 7.30 -5.16
CA ALA A 147 7.51 6.05 -5.91
C ALA A 147 6.10 5.46 -6.09
N HIS A 148 5.29 5.44 -5.02
CA HIS A 148 3.90 4.98 -5.10
C HIS A 148 3.03 5.83 -6.01
N LEU A 149 3.15 7.17 -5.95
CA LEU A 149 2.38 8.06 -6.80
C LEU A 149 2.76 7.92 -8.27
N HIS A 150 4.05 7.72 -8.55
CA HIS A 150 4.53 7.49 -9.91
C HIS A 150 4.05 6.13 -10.46
N LEU A 151 4.28 5.05 -9.72
CA LEU A 151 3.83 3.71 -10.13
C LEU A 151 2.30 3.60 -10.22
N GLY A 152 1.58 4.35 -9.37
CA GLY A 152 0.13 4.48 -9.43
C GLY A 152 -0.35 5.15 -10.72
N ARG A 153 0.26 6.28 -11.08
CA ARG A 153 -0.02 6.97 -12.35
C ARG A 153 0.28 6.07 -13.55
N ASP A 154 1.42 5.37 -13.56
CA ASP A 154 1.78 4.43 -14.63
C ASP A 154 0.76 3.29 -14.77
N ALA A 155 0.08 2.93 -13.67
CA ALA A 155 -0.98 1.92 -13.65
C ALA A 155 -2.39 2.51 -13.88
N GLY A 156 -2.51 3.79 -14.25
CA GLY A 156 -3.77 4.46 -14.53
C GLY A 156 -4.59 4.85 -13.29
N VAL A 157 -3.99 4.83 -12.10
CA VAL A 157 -4.65 5.23 -10.85
C VAL A 157 -4.46 6.72 -10.60
N PRO A 158 -5.54 7.50 -10.41
CA PRO A 158 -5.44 8.91 -10.05
C PRO A 158 -4.62 9.11 -8.76
N PRO A 159 -3.73 10.12 -8.69
CA PRO A 159 -2.92 10.40 -7.50
C PRO A 159 -3.77 10.59 -6.25
N GLU A 160 -4.89 11.29 -6.35
CA GLU A 160 -5.81 11.57 -5.23
C GLU A 160 -6.33 10.25 -4.65
N ARG A 161 -6.72 9.31 -5.52
CA ARG A 161 -7.19 7.98 -5.13
C ARG A 161 -6.09 7.15 -4.49
N MET A 162 -4.87 7.26 -5.01
CA MET A 162 -3.70 6.61 -4.44
C MET A 162 -3.43 7.13 -3.02
N LEU A 163 -3.46 8.45 -2.80
CA LEU A 163 -3.37 9.07 -1.48
C LEU A 163 -4.53 8.62 -0.56
N SER A 164 -5.78 8.52 -1.06
CA SER A 164 -6.92 7.98 -0.30
C SER A 164 -6.64 6.60 0.22
N GLY A 165 -6.25 5.70 -0.68
CA GLY A 165 -6.07 4.28 -0.38
C GLY A 165 -4.98 4.07 0.67
N PHE A 166 -3.90 4.85 0.61
CA PHE A 166 -2.87 4.82 1.65
C PHE A 166 -3.35 5.40 2.98
N GLY A 167 -4.03 6.56 2.96
CA GLY A 167 -4.56 7.18 4.18
C GLY A 167 -5.58 6.29 4.89
N LEU A 168 -6.56 5.78 4.15
CA LEU A 168 -7.56 4.83 4.64
C LEU A 168 -6.89 3.53 5.09
N GLY A 169 -5.95 3.00 4.31
CA GLY A 169 -5.21 1.78 4.65
C GLY A 169 -4.42 1.91 5.95
N LEU A 170 -3.78 3.07 6.19
CA LEU A 170 -3.08 3.36 7.44
C LEU A 170 -4.05 3.39 8.63
N VAL A 171 -5.16 4.13 8.52
CA VAL A 171 -6.16 4.22 9.60
C VAL A 171 -6.78 2.85 9.89
N ILE A 172 -7.18 2.12 8.84
CA ILE A 172 -7.74 0.77 8.97
C ILE A 172 -6.70 -0.18 9.57
N GLY A 173 -5.45 -0.14 9.09
CA GLY A 173 -4.35 -0.96 9.59
C GLY A 173 -4.09 -0.71 11.08
N VAL A 174 -3.98 0.55 11.51
CA VAL A 174 -3.79 0.92 12.91
C VAL A 174 -4.99 0.49 13.76
N ALA A 175 -6.21 0.79 13.33
CA ALA A 175 -7.42 0.44 14.09
C ALA A 175 -7.61 -1.09 14.22
N THR A 176 -7.41 -1.83 13.14
CA THR A 176 -7.52 -3.30 13.14
C THR A 176 -6.36 -3.97 13.86
N GLY A 177 -5.15 -3.43 13.81
CA GLY A 177 -3.98 -3.95 14.52
C GLY A 177 -4.08 -3.72 16.02
N ALA A 178 -4.55 -2.53 16.41
CA ALA A 178 -4.94 -2.22 17.79
C ALA A 178 -6.07 -3.13 18.27
N GLY A 179 -7.09 -3.34 17.42
CA GLY A 179 -8.19 -4.28 17.63
C GLY A 179 -7.74 -5.73 17.86
N ALA A 180 -6.84 -6.23 17.01
CA ALA A 180 -6.24 -7.56 17.17
C ALA A 180 -5.35 -7.64 18.43
N GLY A 181 -4.75 -6.52 18.84
CA GLY A 181 -3.92 -6.40 20.04
C GLY A 181 -4.64 -6.81 21.31
N ILE A 182 -5.97 -6.63 21.38
CA ILE A 182 -6.78 -7.06 22.52
C ILE A 182 -6.66 -8.56 22.82
N LEU A 183 -6.35 -9.39 21.83
CA LEU A 183 -6.21 -10.84 22.04
C LEU A 183 -5.15 -11.18 23.10
N MET A 184 -4.11 -10.35 23.27
CA MET A 184 -3.11 -10.59 24.31
C MET A 184 -3.53 -10.04 25.68
N ALA A 185 -4.54 -9.15 25.75
CA ALA A 185 -4.86 -8.40 26.96
C ALA A 185 -5.20 -9.29 28.17
N PRO A 186 -5.98 -10.39 28.04
CA PRO A 186 -6.22 -11.29 29.17
C PRO A 186 -4.95 -11.97 29.69
N VAL A 187 -4.00 -12.27 28.79
CA VAL A 187 -2.75 -12.96 29.12
C VAL A 187 -1.76 -12.02 29.81
N VAL A 188 -1.71 -10.76 29.37
CA VAL A 188 -0.74 -9.77 29.86
C VAL A 188 -1.26 -8.98 31.06
N LEU A 189 -2.53 -8.58 31.04
CA LEU A 189 -3.12 -7.67 32.03
C LEU A 189 -4.10 -8.36 32.99
N GLY A 190 -4.49 -9.62 32.73
CA GLY A 190 -5.45 -10.35 33.56
C GLY A 190 -6.73 -9.56 33.81
N ALA A 191 -7.00 -9.25 35.09
CA ALA A 191 -8.17 -8.47 35.51
C ALA A 191 -8.23 -7.05 34.92
N TYR A 192 -7.10 -6.48 34.46
CA TYR A 192 -7.04 -5.14 33.87
C TYR A 192 -7.19 -5.13 32.34
N ALA A 193 -7.56 -6.26 31.71
CA ALA A 193 -7.78 -6.34 30.27
C ALA A 193 -8.83 -5.33 29.76
N TRP A 194 -9.73 -4.86 30.62
CA TRP A 194 -10.71 -3.81 30.31
C TRP A 194 -10.08 -2.47 29.89
N LEU A 195 -8.81 -2.21 30.23
CA LEU A 195 -8.08 -1.03 29.77
C LEU A 195 -7.93 -0.98 28.23
N PHE A 196 -8.08 -2.11 27.54
CA PHE A 196 -8.11 -2.17 26.07
C PHE A 196 -9.50 -1.92 25.47
N ALA A 197 -10.56 -1.79 26.27
CA ALA A 197 -11.93 -1.57 25.79
C ALA A 197 -12.09 -0.35 24.86
N PRO A 198 -11.42 0.80 25.07
CA PRO A 198 -11.48 1.91 24.12
C PRO A 198 -10.96 1.54 22.72
N LEU A 199 -9.93 0.69 22.62
CA LEU A 199 -9.40 0.21 21.35
C LEU A 199 -10.41 -0.73 20.65
N VAL A 200 -11.09 -1.60 21.42
CA VAL A 200 -12.16 -2.48 20.91
C VAL A 200 -13.28 -1.64 20.31
N LEU A 201 -13.75 -0.66 21.09
CA LEU A 201 -14.85 0.22 20.70
C LEU A 201 -14.49 1.03 19.45
N LEU A 202 -13.24 1.49 19.32
CA LEU A 202 -12.76 2.19 18.13
C LEU A 202 -12.78 1.27 16.89
N ALA A 203 -12.27 0.05 17.00
CA ALA A 203 -12.27 -0.92 15.90
C ALA A 203 -13.70 -1.31 15.48
N VAL A 204 -14.59 -1.55 16.43
CA VAL A 204 -16.01 -1.83 16.20
C VAL A 204 -16.71 -0.63 15.55
N ALA A 205 -16.46 0.59 16.03
CA ALA A 205 -17.03 1.80 15.46
C ALA A 205 -16.57 2.04 14.01
N ALA A 206 -15.29 1.79 13.72
CA ALA A 206 -14.74 1.87 12.36
C ALA A 206 -15.43 0.88 11.40
N PHE A 207 -15.71 -0.35 11.86
CA PHE A 207 -16.43 -1.35 11.08
C PHE A 207 -17.92 -1.03 10.91
N ALA A 208 -18.59 -0.65 12.01
CA ALA A 208 -20.02 -0.38 12.02
C ALA A 208 -20.38 0.88 11.21
N ARG A 209 -19.55 1.93 11.28
CA ARG A 209 -19.79 3.21 10.60
C ARG A 209 -18.57 3.64 9.76
N PRO A 210 -18.37 3.05 8.57
CA PRO A 210 -17.27 3.41 7.65
C PRO A 210 -17.18 4.91 7.33
N GLY A 211 -18.31 5.63 7.36
CA GLY A 211 -18.35 7.08 7.17
C GLY A 211 -17.54 7.88 8.21
N TRP A 212 -17.27 7.34 9.40
CA TRP A 212 -16.40 7.98 10.40
C TRP A 212 -14.92 7.89 9.99
N VAL A 213 -14.50 6.75 9.44
CA VAL A 213 -13.15 6.53 8.88
C VAL A 213 -12.91 7.47 7.71
N ASN A 214 -13.89 7.58 6.79
CA ASN A 214 -13.82 8.52 5.66
C ASN A 214 -13.70 9.99 6.14
N ARG A 215 -14.45 10.39 7.17
CA ARG A 215 -14.35 11.73 7.76
C ARG A 215 -12.99 11.99 8.39
N LEU A 216 -12.43 11.03 9.13
CA LEU A 216 -11.12 11.17 9.76
C LEU A 216 -10.03 11.39 8.71
N VAL A 217 -10.05 10.62 7.62
CA VAL A 217 -9.12 10.81 6.50
C VAL A 217 -9.30 12.18 5.87
N ALA A 218 -10.53 12.64 5.64
CA ALA A 218 -10.77 13.98 5.12
C ALA A 218 -10.22 15.08 6.05
N VAL A 219 -10.36 14.94 7.36
CA VAL A 219 -9.79 15.90 8.34
C VAL A 219 -8.27 15.90 8.29
N VAL A 220 -7.63 14.73 8.28
CA VAL A 220 -6.16 14.61 8.19
C VAL A 220 -5.64 15.24 6.90
N LEU A 221 -6.32 15.02 5.78
CA LEU A 221 -5.94 15.61 4.49
C LEU A 221 -6.13 17.13 4.47
N ARG A 222 -7.22 17.65 5.05
CA ARG A 222 -7.44 19.09 5.21
C ARG A 222 -6.34 19.73 6.06
N LEU A 223 -5.97 19.10 7.17
CA LEU A 223 -4.91 19.58 8.04
C LEU A 223 -3.54 19.55 7.33
N ALA A 224 -3.30 18.52 6.52
CA ALA A 224 -2.11 18.40 5.68
C ALA A 224 -2.14 19.30 4.42
N ARG A 225 -3.17 20.14 4.25
CA ARG A 225 -3.39 21.01 3.08
C ARG A 225 -3.34 20.25 1.75
N ARG A 226 -3.86 19.02 1.73
CA ARG A 226 -3.98 18.18 0.54
C ARG A 226 -5.39 18.31 -0.07
N PRO A 227 -5.53 18.14 -1.40
CA PRO A 227 -6.84 18.18 -2.04
C PRO A 227 -7.78 17.16 -1.41
N ALA A 228 -9.08 17.51 -1.34
CA ALA A 228 -10.10 16.61 -0.85
C ALA A 228 -10.12 15.34 -1.71
N VAL A 229 -10.19 14.19 -1.06
CA VAL A 229 -10.15 12.90 -1.73
C VAL A 229 -11.51 12.24 -1.65
N GLU A 230 -11.88 11.49 -2.70
CA GLU A 230 -13.13 10.76 -2.70
C GLU A 230 -13.18 9.71 -1.58
N PRO A 231 -14.26 9.68 -0.80
CA PRO A 231 -14.44 8.69 0.25
C PRO A 231 -14.58 7.28 -0.33
N GLY A 232 -13.99 6.29 0.33
CA GLY A 232 -14.13 4.89 -0.06
C GLY A 232 -15.56 4.41 0.13
N SER A 233 -16.01 3.50 -0.75
CA SER A 233 -17.34 2.89 -0.60
C SER A 233 -17.44 2.13 0.74
N PRO A 234 -18.58 2.16 1.44
CA PRO A 234 -18.72 1.44 2.71
C PRO A 234 -18.40 -0.06 2.60
N GLN A 235 -18.72 -0.67 1.46
CA GLN A 235 -18.40 -2.08 1.20
C GLN A 235 -16.90 -2.32 1.02
N ALA A 236 -16.19 -1.43 0.33
CA ALA A 236 -14.73 -1.50 0.19
C ALA A 236 -14.04 -1.36 1.54
N VAL A 237 -14.47 -0.41 2.38
CA VAL A 237 -13.94 -0.22 3.74
C VAL A 237 -14.16 -1.47 4.59
N ARG A 238 -15.37 -2.05 4.59
CA ARG A 238 -15.64 -3.29 5.34
C ARG A 238 -14.79 -4.46 4.86
N ARG A 239 -14.68 -4.67 3.55
CA ARG A 239 -13.81 -5.71 2.96
C ARG A 239 -12.35 -5.50 3.33
N SER A 240 -11.87 -4.25 3.29
CA SER A 240 -10.52 -3.88 3.69
C SER A 240 -10.27 -4.18 5.18
N ILE A 241 -11.22 -3.87 6.06
CA ILE A 241 -11.15 -4.22 7.49
C ILE A 241 -11.05 -5.74 7.68
N LEU A 242 -11.90 -6.52 7.01
CA LEU A 242 -11.87 -7.99 7.10
C LEU A 242 -10.53 -8.56 6.61
N LEU A 243 -10.02 -8.07 5.48
CA LEU A 243 -8.71 -8.46 4.95
C LEU A 243 -7.56 -8.04 5.88
N ALA A 244 -7.66 -6.87 6.51
CA ALA A 244 -6.67 -6.41 7.48
C ALA A 244 -6.67 -7.27 8.75
N LEU A 245 -7.85 -7.62 9.28
CA LEU A 245 -7.96 -8.54 10.42
C LEU A 245 -7.42 -9.93 10.08
N ALA A 246 -7.73 -10.45 8.89
CA ALA A 246 -7.15 -11.70 8.40
C ALA A 246 -5.63 -11.60 8.27
N SER A 247 -5.13 -10.47 7.75
CA SER A 247 -3.69 -10.17 7.68
C SER A 247 -3.04 -10.21 9.06
N TRP A 248 -3.64 -9.58 10.08
CA TRP A 248 -3.12 -9.60 11.45
C TRP A 248 -3.11 -10.99 12.05
N ALA A 249 -4.20 -11.74 11.90
CA ALA A 249 -4.30 -13.11 12.38
C ALA A 249 -3.23 -14.01 11.76
N VAL A 250 -3.15 -14.02 10.42
CA VAL A 250 -2.21 -14.86 9.66
C VAL A 250 -0.77 -14.41 9.87
N SER A 251 -0.50 -13.10 9.92
CA SER A 251 0.83 -12.62 10.27
C SER A 251 1.17 -13.05 11.69
N GLY A 252 0.28 -12.90 12.67
CA GLY A 252 0.48 -13.36 14.05
C GLY A 252 0.86 -14.84 14.18
N LEU A 253 0.39 -15.70 13.26
CA LEU A 253 0.78 -17.11 13.21
C LEU A 253 2.29 -17.32 12.99
N HIS A 254 2.99 -16.37 12.35
CA HIS A 254 4.46 -16.48 12.24
C HIS A 254 5.12 -16.36 13.61
N LEU A 255 4.68 -15.43 14.45
CA LEU A 255 5.22 -15.28 15.79
C LEU A 255 4.82 -16.46 16.65
N TRP A 256 3.59 -16.96 16.49
CA TRP A 256 3.13 -18.17 17.15
C TRP A 256 4.05 -19.37 16.84
N ALA A 257 4.41 -19.58 15.57
CA ALA A 257 5.34 -20.65 15.19
C ALA A 257 6.72 -20.46 15.83
N LEU A 258 7.20 -19.22 15.94
CA LEU A 258 8.48 -18.90 16.60
C LEU A 258 8.43 -19.12 18.11
N VAL A 259 7.38 -18.70 18.81
CA VAL A 259 7.28 -18.93 20.26
C VAL A 259 7.18 -20.43 20.58
N VAL A 260 6.49 -21.21 19.75
CA VAL A 260 6.45 -22.67 19.85
C VAL A 260 7.84 -23.28 19.60
N LEU A 261 8.56 -22.77 18.59
CA LEU A 261 9.94 -23.18 18.29
C LEU A 261 10.88 -22.97 19.48
N PHE A 262 10.68 -21.88 20.23
CA PHE A 262 11.44 -21.57 21.45
C PHE A 262 10.89 -22.23 22.73
N GLY A 263 9.89 -23.10 22.62
CA GLY A 263 9.42 -23.96 23.72
C GLY A 263 8.19 -23.46 24.47
N ALA A 264 7.51 -22.42 24.00
CA ALA A 264 6.27 -21.95 24.61
C ALA A 264 5.08 -22.89 24.31
N PRO A 265 4.07 -22.97 25.20
CA PRO A 265 2.88 -23.78 24.96
C PRO A 265 2.10 -23.30 23.72
N ALA A 266 1.80 -24.21 22.79
CA ALA A 266 1.18 -23.88 21.51
C ALA A 266 -0.16 -23.14 21.68
N TRP A 267 -1.14 -23.73 22.37
CA TRP A 267 -2.47 -23.13 22.50
C TRP A 267 -2.47 -21.86 23.35
N GLY A 268 -1.71 -21.84 24.46
CA GLY A 268 -1.64 -20.69 25.37
C GLY A 268 -0.97 -19.46 24.75
N SER A 269 -0.09 -19.66 23.76
CA SER A 269 0.68 -18.56 23.17
C SER A 269 0.03 -17.96 21.92
N LEU A 270 -1.05 -18.55 21.38
CA LEU A 270 -1.65 -18.10 20.11
C LEU A 270 -2.22 -16.69 20.20
N ALA A 271 -3.09 -16.44 21.19
CA ALA A 271 -3.72 -15.14 21.38
C ALA A 271 -2.68 -14.05 21.71
N LEU A 272 -1.68 -14.41 22.50
CA LEU A 272 -0.55 -13.53 22.83
C LEU A 272 0.31 -13.23 21.61
N ALA A 273 0.62 -14.22 20.77
CA ALA A 273 1.43 -14.01 19.57
C ALA A 273 0.70 -13.13 18.55
N VAL A 274 -0.59 -13.38 18.29
CA VAL A 274 -1.37 -12.57 17.36
C VAL A 274 -1.52 -11.14 17.86
N GLY A 275 -1.97 -10.96 19.11
CA GLY A 275 -2.19 -9.64 19.68
C GLY A 275 -0.89 -8.87 19.96
N GLY A 276 0.13 -9.55 20.48
CA GLY A 276 1.45 -8.98 20.74
C GLY A 276 2.10 -8.49 19.45
N PHE A 277 2.10 -9.32 18.41
CA PHE A 277 2.65 -8.92 17.11
C PHE A 277 1.91 -7.73 16.50
N SER A 278 0.57 -7.75 16.51
CA SER A 278 -0.22 -6.68 15.90
C SER A 278 0.00 -5.36 16.63
N LEU A 279 -0.03 -5.37 17.97
CA LEU A 279 0.18 -4.17 18.77
C LEU A 279 1.60 -3.63 18.65
N ALA A 280 2.61 -4.51 18.68
CA ALA A 280 4.01 -4.12 18.47
C ALA A 280 4.23 -3.51 17.08
N THR A 281 3.57 -4.05 16.06
CA THR A 281 3.65 -3.51 14.69
C THR A 281 2.98 -2.13 14.60
N VAL A 282 1.82 -1.94 15.24
CA VAL A 282 1.16 -0.63 15.32
C VAL A 282 2.04 0.37 16.08
N ALA A 283 2.57 0.00 17.24
CA ALA A 283 3.46 0.85 18.03
C ALA A 283 4.72 1.25 17.25
N GLY A 284 5.37 0.28 16.59
CA GLY A 284 6.52 0.55 15.72
C GLY A 284 6.19 1.48 14.55
N SER A 285 4.99 1.35 13.97
CA SER A 285 4.54 2.24 12.88
C SER A 285 4.26 3.67 13.35
N LEU A 286 3.84 3.86 14.61
CA LEU A 286 3.56 5.16 15.22
C LEU A 286 4.80 5.83 15.84
N ALA A 287 5.87 5.07 16.10
CA ALA A 287 7.15 5.57 16.59
C ALA A 287 7.87 6.41 15.51
N PHE A 288 7.35 7.61 15.27
CA PHE A 288 7.69 8.47 14.13
C PHE A 288 9.16 8.92 14.11
N VAL A 289 9.85 8.83 15.25
CA VAL A 289 11.22 9.33 15.49
C VAL A 289 12.31 8.38 14.97
N LEU A 290 12.03 7.07 14.82
CA LEU A 290 13.02 6.06 14.43
C LEU A 290 12.77 5.55 12.99
N PRO A 291 13.80 5.36 12.15
CA PRO A 291 13.67 4.67 10.86
C PRO A 291 13.10 3.27 11.09
N ASP A 292 11.95 2.96 10.48
CA ASP A 292 11.17 1.70 10.65
C ASP A 292 10.82 1.31 12.10
N GLY A 293 10.82 2.27 13.04
CA GLY A 293 10.51 1.99 14.45
C GLY A 293 11.51 1.04 15.12
N VAL A 294 12.76 1.00 14.65
CA VAL A 294 13.85 0.17 15.21
C VAL A 294 13.93 0.36 16.73
N GLY A 295 13.73 -0.72 17.47
CA GLY A 295 13.73 -0.75 18.93
C GLY A 295 12.34 -0.62 19.53
N ALA A 296 11.44 0.20 18.96
CA ALA A 296 10.10 0.40 19.53
C ALA A 296 9.23 -0.86 19.38
N ARG A 297 9.22 -1.47 18.19
CA ARG A 297 8.49 -2.72 17.95
C ARG A 297 9.04 -3.86 18.80
N GLU A 298 10.36 -3.98 18.87
CA GLU A 298 11.05 -5.04 19.59
C GLU A 298 10.77 -4.94 21.09
N LEU A 299 10.81 -3.74 21.68
CA LEU A 299 10.50 -3.52 23.09
C LEU A 299 9.03 -3.84 23.42
N VAL A 300 8.10 -3.36 22.58
CA VAL A 300 6.67 -3.61 22.78
C VAL A 300 6.34 -5.09 22.60
N LEU A 301 7.07 -5.81 21.75
CA LEU A 301 6.89 -7.25 21.55
C LEU A 301 7.55 -8.10 22.63
N LEU A 302 8.67 -7.65 23.18
CA LEU A 302 9.41 -8.37 24.21
C LEU A 302 8.61 -8.50 25.51
N ALA A 303 7.94 -7.42 25.92
CA ALA A 303 7.17 -7.37 27.16
C ALA A 303 6.11 -8.50 27.30
N PRO A 304 5.18 -8.70 26.34
CA PRO A 304 4.22 -9.79 26.43
C PRO A 304 4.90 -11.17 26.32
N LEU A 305 5.95 -11.33 25.52
CA LEU A 305 6.64 -12.62 25.40
C LEU A 305 7.33 -13.03 26.70
N ALA A 306 7.94 -12.08 27.41
CA ALA A 306 8.57 -12.32 28.70
C ALA A 306 7.60 -12.80 29.80
N VAL A 307 6.27 -12.64 29.61
CA VAL A 307 5.24 -13.19 30.52
C VAL A 307 5.13 -14.71 30.38
N VAL A 308 5.39 -15.26 29.19
CA VAL A 308 5.12 -16.68 28.86
C VAL A 308 6.37 -17.51 28.60
N MET A 309 7.55 -16.88 28.53
CA MET A 309 8.83 -17.58 28.36
C MET A 309 9.99 -16.83 29.01
N PRO A 310 11.12 -17.52 29.28
CA PRO A 310 12.33 -16.89 29.80
C PRO A 310 12.83 -15.76 28.90
N LEU A 311 13.40 -14.71 29.50
CA LEU A 311 13.87 -13.52 28.78
C LEU A 311 14.80 -13.83 27.59
N PRO A 312 15.81 -14.73 27.70
CA PRO A 312 16.66 -15.07 26.54
C PRO A 312 15.85 -15.61 25.35
N ALA A 313 14.92 -16.55 25.61
CA ALA A 313 14.05 -17.12 24.59
C ALA A 313 13.10 -16.07 23.99
N ALA A 314 12.56 -15.17 24.82
CA ALA A 314 11.74 -14.06 24.36
C ALA A 314 12.52 -13.12 23.43
N THR A 315 13.75 -12.75 23.80
CA THR A 315 14.65 -11.94 22.98
C THR A 315 14.98 -12.63 21.66
N ALA A 316 15.29 -13.93 21.68
CA ALA A 316 15.52 -14.70 20.47
C ALA A 316 14.28 -14.78 19.58
N ALA A 317 13.09 -14.94 20.14
CA ALA A 317 11.82 -14.94 19.40
C ALA A 317 11.54 -13.59 18.74
N VAL A 318 11.77 -12.46 19.43
CA VAL A 318 11.64 -11.10 18.86
C VAL A 318 12.61 -10.90 17.70
N ILE A 319 13.87 -11.30 17.87
CA ILE A 319 14.88 -11.22 16.82
C ILE A 319 14.50 -12.10 15.62
N ALA A 320 14.13 -13.36 15.87
CA ALA A 320 13.70 -14.28 14.82
C ALA A 320 12.47 -13.76 14.07
N SER A 321 11.52 -13.14 14.76
CA SER A 321 10.34 -12.49 14.16
C SER A 321 10.76 -11.38 13.21
N ARG A 322 11.71 -10.53 13.62
CA ARG A 322 12.25 -9.47 12.77
C ARG A 322 12.92 -10.02 11.52
N LEU A 323 13.74 -11.07 11.67
CA LEU A 323 14.39 -11.74 10.54
C LEU A 323 13.34 -12.30 9.58
N VAL A 324 12.35 -13.05 10.08
CA VAL A 324 11.25 -13.62 9.29
C VAL A 324 10.50 -12.53 8.54
N CYS A 325 10.17 -11.41 9.19
CA CYS A 325 9.50 -10.29 8.54
C CYS A 325 10.34 -9.73 7.39
N VAL A 326 11.61 -9.44 7.62
CA VAL A 326 12.51 -8.91 6.58
C VAL A 326 12.66 -9.89 5.42
N PHE A 327 12.87 -11.18 5.70
CA PHE A 327 12.95 -12.21 4.67
C PHE A 327 11.65 -12.30 3.86
N SER A 328 10.50 -12.27 4.52
CA SER A 328 9.19 -12.31 3.85
C SER A 328 8.97 -11.08 2.98
N GLU A 329 9.33 -9.88 3.47
CA GLU A 329 9.20 -8.63 2.70
C GLU A 329 10.07 -8.67 1.45
N VAL A 330 11.32 -9.11 1.56
CA VAL A 330 12.24 -9.25 0.42
C VAL A 330 11.75 -10.31 -0.56
N ALA A 331 11.37 -11.50 -0.07
CA ALA A 331 10.88 -12.59 -0.90
C ALA A 331 9.58 -12.24 -1.62
N ALA A 332 8.61 -11.65 -0.90
CA ALA A 332 7.35 -11.22 -1.48
C ALA A 332 7.55 -10.09 -2.50
N THR A 333 8.47 -9.16 -2.25
CA THR A 333 8.81 -8.12 -3.22
C THR A 333 9.45 -8.70 -4.48
N ALA A 334 10.41 -9.62 -4.33
CA ALA A 334 11.03 -10.29 -5.46
C ALA A 334 9.99 -11.05 -6.31
N ALA A 335 9.10 -11.79 -5.65
CA ALA A 335 8.01 -12.52 -6.30
C ALA A 335 7.04 -11.58 -7.02
N ALA A 336 6.64 -10.47 -6.38
CA ALA A 336 5.75 -9.47 -6.98
C ALA A 336 6.39 -8.79 -8.21
N LEU A 337 7.68 -8.48 -8.14
CA LEU A 337 8.42 -7.91 -9.27
C LEU A 337 8.55 -8.88 -10.43
N LEU A 338 8.83 -10.16 -10.15
CA LEU A 338 8.88 -11.20 -11.17
C LEU A 338 7.50 -11.40 -11.81
N TRP A 339 6.45 -11.51 -11.00
CA TRP A 339 5.08 -11.66 -11.48
C TRP A 339 4.65 -10.49 -12.36
N ALA A 340 4.94 -9.25 -11.95
CA ALA A 340 4.66 -8.06 -12.74
C ALA A 340 5.50 -7.92 -14.02
N ARG A 341 6.63 -8.63 -14.13
CA ARG A 341 7.40 -8.72 -15.38
C ARG A 341 6.80 -9.76 -16.33
N LEU A 342 6.46 -10.93 -15.80
CA LEU A 342 5.87 -12.03 -16.57
C LEU A 342 4.46 -11.73 -17.07
N ALA A 343 3.69 -10.93 -16.32
CA ALA A 343 2.31 -10.56 -16.66
C ALA A 343 2.21 -9.37 -17.64
N ARG A 344 3.32 -8.79 -18.12
CA ARG A 344 3.26 -7.76 -19.16
C ARG A 344 2.85 -8.43 -20.47
N PRO A 345 1.83 -7.92 -21.20
CA PRO A 345 1.60 -8.34 -22.56
C PRO A 345 2.90 -8.22 -23.36
N ALA A 346 3.25 -9.24 -24.14
CA ALA A 346 4.28 -9.09 -25.16
C ALA A 346 3.94 -7.84 -25.99
N PRO A 347 4.92 -6.99 -26.37
CA PRO A 347 4.64 -5.91 -27.30
C PRO A 347 3.95 -6.54 -28.51
N SER A 348 2.66 -6.25 -28.69
CA SER A 348 2.01 -6.53 -29.96
C SER A 348 2.89 -5.86 -30.99
N ALA A 349 3.46 -6.67 -31.89
CA ALA A 349 4.21 -6.19 -33.03
C ALA A 349 3.37 -5.10 -33.67
N LEU A 350 3.75 -3.83 -33.44
CA LEU A 350 3.06 -2.68 -33.96
C LEU A 350 3.02 -2.87 -35.46
N SER A 351 1.80 -3.07 -35.97
CA SER A 351 1.34 -2.54 -37.23
C SER A 351 2.45 -2.43 -38.29
N ARG A 352 2.76 -3.56 -38.92
CA ARG A 352 3.04 -3.55 -40.37
C ARG A 352 1.72 -3.17 -41.07
N THR A 353 1.28 -1.93 -40.87
CA THR A 353 0.50 -1.23 -41.90
C THR A 353 1.51 -0.95 -42.98
N THR A 354 1.62 -1.88 -43.92
CA THR A 354 2.02 -1.60 -45.28
C THR A 354 1.20 -0.39 -45.73
N VAL A 355 1.86 0.76 -45.86
CA VAL A 355 1.32 1.90 -46.60
C VAL A 355 0.97 1.38 -48.00
N PRO A 356 -0.25 1.60 -48.52
CA PRO A 356 -0.53 1.29 -49.91
C PRO A 356 0.36 2.22 -50.74
N GLU A 357 1.29 1.62 -51.47
CA GLU A 357 2.08 2.32 -52.47
C GLU A 357 1.14 2.66 -53.63
N GLY A 358 0.78 3.94 -53.74
CA GLY A 358 -0.07 4.43 -54.82
C GLY A 358 -0.13 5.95 -54.85
N VAL A 359 0.14 6.49 -56.03
CA VAL A 359 0.03 7.88 -56.51
C VAL A 359 1.32 8.71 -56.47
N ARG A 360 2.13 8.58 -57.53
CA ARG A 360 2.23 9.61 -58.58
C ARG A 360 2.18 8.95 -59.95
#